data_AF-A0A8S8XWE3-F1
#
_entry.id   AF-A0A8S8XWE3-F1
#
_cell.length_a   1.000
_cell.length_b   1.000
_cell.length_c   1.000
_cell.angle_alpha   90.00
_cell.angle_beta   90.00
_cell.angle_gamma   90.00
#
_symmetry.space_group_name_H-M   'P 1'
#
loop_
_entity.id
_entity.type
_entity.pdbx_description
1 polymer ?
#
loop_
_entity_poly.entity_id
_entity_poly.type
_entity_poly.pdbx_seq_one_letter_code
_entity_poly.pdbx_strand_id
1 'polypeptide(L)'
;MTDVESVGPTPIEMAKSLLARRIMLKDALPGIIRNLQAEEEAILPKVKRSIDRHEKSNKAVSELKLKRDTLQKEAAPILKDVKSLRTKIDESGGMIRLDPNWAKERLEERLIDIENRIETQALDHKAERKLISIRSSLLKENEKWLQDRRDSNPLMVEYVSKRREMARLFRDADKIHTKMIDLVEKGQPLHQKRQKLEREHTEIRKQLDRAKELESQSEASVAYWENVVKTGFERGGGADLLQNSMSVKSGGLASFARKSAKKASLKGRGEDE
;
A
#
# COMPACT_ATOMS: atom_id res chain seq x y z
N MET A 1 11.34 4.84 -66.36
CA MET A 1 11.09 4.45 -64.96
C MET A 1 12.09 5.22 -64.13
N THR A 2 11.61 6.25 -63.44
CA THR A 2 12.43 7.17 -62.65
C THR A 2 12.79 6.49 -61.34
N ASP A 3 14.09 6.30 -61.13
CA ASP A 3 14.67 5.86 -59.87
C ASP A 3 14.22 6.80 -58.74
N VAL A 4 13.44 6.26 -57.81
CA VAL A 4 13.13 6.95 -56.55
C VAL A 4 14.42 6.88 -55.74
N GLU A 5 15.26 7.92 -55.86
CA GLU A 5 16.39 8.14 -54.97
C GLU A 5 15.90 8.01 -53.52
N SER A 6 16.48 7.05 -52.82
CA SER A 6 16.25 6.84 -51.40
C SER A 6 16.69 8.09 -50.63
N VAL A 7 15.76 9.00 -50.33
CA VAL A 7 15.94 10.21 -49.49
C VAL A 7 16.14 9.80 -48.02
N GLY A 8 17.21 9.06 -47.75
CA GLY A 8 17.58 8.61 -46.42
C GLY A 8 19.10 8.68 -46.26
N PRO A 9 19.61 8.99 -45.05
CA PRO A 9 21.05 9.05 -44.82
C PRO A 9 21.69 7.73 -45.20
N THR A 10 22.86 7.81 -45.85
CA THR A 10 23.61 6.60 -46.19
C THR A 10 23.95 5.83 -44.90
N PRO A 11 24.06 4.48 -44.94
CA PRO A 11 24.40 3.70 -43.76
C PRO A 11 25.67 4.19 -43.04
N ILE A 12 26.65 4.67 -43.81
CA ILE A 12 27.90 5.26 -43.30
C ILE A 12 27.64 6.55 -42.52
N GLU A 13 26.81 7.45 -43.03
CA GLU A 13 26.43 8.69 -42.33
C GLU A 13 25.66 8.38 -41.04
N MET A 14 24.79 7.37 -41.07
CA MET A 14 24.08 6.91 -39.87
C MET A 14 25.07 6.37 -38.83
N ALA A 15 26.03 5.53 -39.21
CA ALA A 15 27.06 5.02 -38.30
C ALA A 15 27.93 6.15 -37.70
N LYS A 16 28.31 7.14 -38.51
CA LYS A 16 29.04 8.33 -38.02
C LYS A 16 28.20 9.15 -37.03
N SER A 17 26.91 9.33 -37.30
CA SER A 17 25.99 10.03 -36.37
C SER A 17 25.79 9.27 -35.05
N LEU A 18 25.71 7.93 -35.11
CA LEU A 18 25.61 7.07 -33.93
C LEU A 18 26.89 7.10 -33.10
N LEU A 19 28.05 7.07 -33.76
CA LEU A 19 29.35 7.20 -33.11
C LEU A 19 29.47 8.57 -32.41
N ALA A 20 29.16 9.66 -33.10
CA ALA A 20 29.18 11.00 -32.52
C ALA A 20 28.28 11.09 -31.28
N ARG A 21 27.06 10.54 -31.34
CA ARG A 21 26.15 10.47 -30.20
C ARG A 21 26.73 9.65 -29.04
N ARG A 22 27.37 8.51 -29.32
CA ARG A 22 27.99 7.66 -28.28
C ARG A 22 29.17 8.33 -27.59
N ILE A 23 29.98 9.09 -28.34
CA ILE A 23 31.07 9.89 -27.78
C ILE A 23 30.50 10.99 -26.87
N MET A 24 29.50 11.75 -27.34
CA MET A 24 28.82 12.75 -26.51
C MET A 24 28.23 12.14 -25.23
N LEU A 25 27.63 10.95 -25.32
CA LEU A 25 27.11 10.25 -24.16
C LEU A 25 28.22 9.83 -23.20
N LYS A 26 29.33 9.28 -23.71
CA LYS A 26 30.50 8.92 -22.89
C LYS A 26 30.99 10.13 -22.09
N ASP A 27 31.10 11.30 -22.72
CA ASP A 27 31.60 12.51 -22.07
C ASP A 27 30.62 13.09 -21.05
N ALA A 28 29.30 12.94 -21.29
CA ALA A 28 28.26 13.46 -20.40
C ALA A 28 27.92 12.53 -19.21
N LEU A 29 28.11 11.21 -19.35
CA LEU A 29 27.72 10.21 -18.36
C LEU A 29 28.35 10.43 -16.97
N PRO A 30 29.65 10.74 -16.83
CA PRO A 30 30.26 10.99 -15.52
C PRO A 30 29.62 12.18 -14.78
N GLY A 31 29.23 13.23 -15.51
CA GLY A 31 28.53 14.38 -14.95
C GLY A 31 27.13 14.02 -14.46
N ILE A 32 26.39 13.23 -15.25
CA ILE A 32 25.07 12.73 -14.89
C ILE A 32 25.14 11.82 -13.65
N ILE A 33 26.13 10.93 -13.59
CA ILE A 33 26.35 10.03 -12.44
C ILE A 33 26.64 10.85 -11.18
N ARG A 34 27.52 11.86 -11.25
CA ARG A 34 27.81 12.73 -10.10
C ARG A 34 26.57 13.48 -9.62
N ASN A 35 25.73 13.98 -10.53
CA ASN A 35 24.49 14.64 -10.18
C ASN A 35 23.50 13.67 -9.51
N LEU A 36 23.30 12.48 -10.07
CA LEU A 36 22.43 11.44 -9.50
C LEU A 36 22.93 10.95 -8.13
N GLN A 37 24.25 10.85 -7.93
CA GLN A 37 24.84 10.55 -6.62
C GLN A 37 24.54 11.65 -5.60
N ALA A 38 24.71 12.92 -5.98
CA ALA A 38 24.38 14.05 -5.11
C ALA A 38 22.88 14.09 -4.76
N GLU A 39 22.01 13.76 -5.71
CA GLU A 39 20.57 13.63 -5.47
C GLU A 39 20.24 12.47 -4.52
N GLU A 40 20.88 11.30 -4.69
CA GLU A 40 20.75 10.15 -3.78
C GLU A 40 21.17 10.53 -2.35
N GLU A 41 22.35 11.15 -2.20
CA GLU A 41 22.88 11.62 -0.91
C GLU A 41 21.96 12.66 -0.24
N ALA A 42 21.32 13.53 -1.01
CA ALA A 42 20.38 14.53 -0.49
C ALA A 42 19.03 13.92 -0.07
N ILE A 43 18.57 12.85 -0.73
CA ILE A 43 17.26 12.22 -0.47
C ILE A 43 17.33 11.15 0.62
N LEU A 44 18.43 10.40 0.71
CA LEU A 44 18.67 9.37 1.74
C LEU A 44 18.31 9.82 3.17
N PRO A 45 18.80 10.97 3.70
CA PRO A 45 18.45 11.40 5.05
C PRO A 45 16.96 11.77 5.18
N LYS A 46 16.32 12.26 4.12
CA LYS A 46 14.88 12.59 4.12
C LYS A 46 14.04 11.31 4.19
N VAL A 47 14.42 10.28 3.44
CA VAL A 47 13.79 8.95 3.46
C VAL A 47 13.92 8.33 4.85
N LYS A 48 15.13 8.26 5.40
CA LYS A 48 15.39 7.72 6.76
C LYS A 48 14.53 8.42 7.81
N ARG A 49 14.55 9.76 7.85
CA ARG A 49 13.71 10.54 8.78
C ARG A 49 12.21 10.26 8.59
N SER A 50 11.76 10.03 7.36
CA SER A 50 10.35 9.74 7.08
C SER A 50 9.95 8.34 7.53
N ILE A 51 10.84 7.35 7.38
CA ILE A 51 10.66 5.98 7.87
C ILE A 51 10.59 6.02 9.41
N ASP A 52 11.56 6.64 10.07
CA ASP A 52 11.60 6.72 11.54
C ASP A 52 10.34 7.37 12.13
N ARG A 53 9.85 8.45 11.50
CA ARG A 53 8.62 9.12 11.92
C ARG A 53 7.40 8.23 11.76
N HIS A 54 7.30 7.53 10.63
CA HIS A 54 6.21 6.59 10.39
C HIS A 54 6.26 5.43 11.39
N GLU A 55 7.43 4.86 11.64
CA GLU A 55 7.61 3.78 12.62
C GLU A 55 7.23 4.21 14.03
N LYS A 56 7.66 5.40 14.47
CA LYS A 56 7.25 5.95 15.77
C LYS A 56 5.74 6.09 15.88
N SER A 57 5.10 6.62 14.84
CA SER A 57 3.63 6.73 14.79
C SER A 57 2.96 5.36 14.83
N ASN A 58 3.49 4.38 14.10
CA ASN A 58 2.92 3.03 14.03
C ASN A 58 3.09 2.28 15.36
N LYS A 59 4.24 2.44 16.03
CA LYS A 59 4.48 1.92 17.39
C LYS A 59 3.48 2.49 18.38
N ALA A 60 3.28 3.81 18.39
CA ALA A 60 2.29 4.46 19.24
C ALA A 60 0.85 3.94 18.99
N VAL A 61 0.47 3.75 17.72
CA VAL A 61 -0.84 3.16 17.37
C VAL A 61 -0.94 1.72 17.87
N SER A 62 0.11 0.92 17.73
CA SER A 62 0.13 -0.47 18.20
C SER A 62 -0.01 -0.59 19.72
N GLU A 63 0.64 0.29 20.49
CA GLU A 63 0.51 0.35 21.95
C GLU A 63 -0.92 0.71 22.38
N LEU A 64 -1.57 1.66 21.68
CA LEU A 64 -2.97 2.00 21.96
C LEU A 64 -3.91 0.86 21.62
N LYS A 65 -3.66 0.12 20.53
CA LYS A 65 -4.43 -1.09 20.19
C LYS A 65 -4.34 -2.13 21.30
N LEU A 66 -3.13 -2.44 21.77
CA LEU A 66 -2.93 -3.38 22.86
C LEU A 66 -3.71 -2.97 24.12
N LYS A 67 -3.62 -1.69 24.53
CA LYS A 67 -4.35 -1.17 25.70
C LYS A 67 -5.87 -1.20 25.52
N ARG A 68 -6.37 -0.94 24.31
CA ARG A 68 -7.80 -1.05 23.99
C ARG A 68 -8.25 -2.51 24.10
N ASP A 69 -7.49 -3.42 23.51
CA ASP A 69 -7.83 -4.84 23.42
C ASP A 69 -7.80 -5.50 24.81
N THR A 70 -6.89 -5.09 25.72
CA THR A 70 -6.90 -5.57 27.11
C THR A 70 -8.18 -5.13 27.83
N LEU A 71 -8.57 -3.86 27.70
CA LEU A 71 -9.80 -3.34 28.34
C LEU A 71 -11.06 -4.00 27.78
N GLN A 72 -11.13 -4.26 26.46
CA GLN A 72 -12.25 -4.98 25.85
C GLN A 72 -12.29 -6.44 26.32
N LYS A 73 -11.14 -7.12 26.43
CA LYS A 73 -11.05 -8.48 26.96
C LYS A 73 -11.46 -8.57 28.42
N GLU A 74 -11.17 -7.56 29.23
CA GLU A 74 -11.63 -7.46 30.63
C GLU A 74 -13.14 -7.17 30.70
N ALA A 75 -13.69 -6.35 29.80
CA ALA A 75 -15.10 -6.00 29.78
C ALA A 75 -16.02 -7.13 29.26
N ALA A 76 -15.53 -7.96 28.33
CA ALA A 76 -16.29 -9.06 27.72
C ALA A 76 -16.84 -10.11 28.72
N PRO A 77 -16.06 -10.65 29.68
CA PRO A 77 -16.59 -11.57 30.69
C PRO A 77 -17.57 -10.88 31.63
N ILE A 78 -17.32 -9.62 32.02
CA ILE A 78 -18.24 -8.86 32.88
C ILE A 78 -19.58 -8.64 32.16
N LEU A 79 -19.56 -8.42 30.84
CA LEU A 79 -20.79 -8.35 30.04
C LEU A 79 -21.57 -9.68 30.09
N LYS A 80 -20.90 -10.83 30.04
CA LYS A 80 -21.55 -12.15 30.20
C LYS A 80 -22.12 -12.34 31.60
N ASP A 81 -21.40 -11.92 32.63
CA ASP A 81 -21.86 -11.95 34.01
C ASP A 81 -23.07 -11.04 34.24
N VAL A 82 -23.07 -9.83 33.67
CA VAL A 82 -24.20 -8.90 33.73
C VAL A 82 -25.43 -9.51 33.05
N LYS A 83 -25.25 -10.24 31.94
CA LYS A 83 -26.33 -11.00 31.28
C LYS A 83 -26.86 -12.14 32.15
N SER A 84 -25.99 -12.93 32.79
CA SER A 84 -26.43 -14.06 33.62
C SER A 84 -27.06 -13.61 34.95
N LEU A 85 -26.58 -12.52 35.55
CA LEU A 85 -27.24 -11.89 36.70
C LEU A 85 -28.62 -11.36 36.31
N ARG A 86 -28.75 -10.81 35.11
CA ARG A 86 -30.05 -10.37 34.59
C ARG A 86 -31.04 -11.52 34.44
N THR A 87 -30.65 -12.64 33.82
CA THR A 87 -31.56 -13.79 33.67
C THR A 87 -32.02 -14.33 35.03
N LYS A 88 -31.11 -14.39 36.03
CA LYS A 88 -31.46 -14.80 37.40
C LYS A 88 -32.43 -13.85 38.09
N ILE A 89 -32.26 -12.54 37.90
CA ILE A 89 -33.20 -11.52 38.42
C ILE A 89 -34.57 -11.64 37.75
N ASP A 90 -34.60 -11.98 36.47
CA ASP A 90 -35.84 -12.19 35.70
C ASP A 90 -36.57 -13.48 36.17
N GLU A 91 -35.83 -14.55 36.46
CA GLU A 91 -36.34 -15.84 36.97
C GLU A 91 -36.88 -15.77 38.41
N SER A 92 -36.32 -14.92 39.28
CA SER A 92 -36.72 -14.81 40.69
C SER A 92 -38.07 -14.09 40.92
N GLY A 93 -38.98 -14.12 39.95
CA GLY A 93 -40.26 -13.41 39.99
C GLY A 93 -40.18 -11.95 39.55
N GLY A 94 -39.01 -11.54 39.02
CA GLY A 94 -38.82 -10.26 38.35
C GLY A 94 -38.72 -9.04 39.27
N MET A 95 -38.04 -8.02 38.73
CA MET A 95 -38.14 -6.63 39.19
C MET A 95 -39.59 -6.28 39.55
N ILE A 96 -39.83 -5.70 40.74
CA ILE A 96 -41.06 -4.94 40.99
C ILE A 96 -41.26 -4.03 39.77
N ARG A 97 -42.29 -4.33 38.96
CA ARG A 97 -42.37 -3.98 37.54
C ARG A 97 -42.21 -2.49 37.31
N LEU A 98 -41.08 -2.11 36.71
CA LEU A 98 -40.75 -0.72 36.40
C LEU A 98 -39.96 -0.60 35.07
N ASP A 99 -40.08 -1.52 34.10
CA ASP A 99 -39.66 -1.26 32.71
C ASP A 99 -40.19 -2.31 31.71
N PRO A 100 -40.55 -1.95 30.47
CA PRO A 100 -40.93 -2.92 29.43
C PRO A 100 -39.72 -3.70 28.88
N ASN A 101 -39.83 -5.02 28.79
CA ASN A 101 -38.76 -5.93 28.32
C ASN A 101 -38.13 -5.54 26.97
N TRP A 102 -38.94 -5.00 26.05
CA TRP A 102 -38.49 -4.58 24.72
C TRP A 102 -37.47 -3.43 24.74
N ALA A 103 -37.46 -2.58 25.76
CA ALA A 103 -36.54 -1.43 25.83
C ALA A 103 -35.12 -1.86 26.23
N LYS A 104 -34.99 -2.96 26.98
CA LYS A 104 -33.73 -3.45 27.55
C LYS A 104 -33.02 -4.51 26.70
N GLU A 105 -33.75 -5.46 26.11
CA GLU A 105 -33.19 -6.36 25.09
C GLU A 105 -32.62 -5.56 23.94
N ARG A 106 -33.35 -4.54 23.49
CA ARG A 106 -32.92 -3.64 22.43
C ARG A 106 -31.62 -2.90 22.73
N LEU A 107 -31.30 -2.59 24.00
CA LEU A 107 -30.05 -1.91 24.34
C LEU A 107 -28.85 -2.86 24.27
N GLU A 108 -28.99 -4.08 24.77
CA GLU A 108 -27.93 -5.09 24.74
C GLU A 108 -27.68 -5.61 23.32
N GLU A 109 -28.74 -5.86 22.56
CA GLU A 109 -28.65 -6.17 21.13
C GLU A 109 -28.00 -5.02 20.37
N ARG A 110 -28.35 -3.77 20.65
CA ARG A 110 -27.69 -2.59 20.04
C ARG A 110 -26.22 -2.50 20.40
N LEU A 111 -25.81 -2.81 21.64
CA LEU A 111 -24.39 -2.80 22.02
C LEU A 111 -23.61 -3.88 21.26
N ILE A 112 -24.17 -5.09 21.17
CA ILE A 112 -23.56 -6.21 20.42
C ILE A 112 -23.50 -5.90 18.92
N ASP A 113 -24.56 -5.35 18.34
CA ASP A 113 -24.60 -4.93 16.93
C ASP A 113 -23.58 -3.82 16.68
N ILE A 114 -23.43 -2.85 17.59
CA ILE A 114 -22.39 -1.82 17.48
C ILE A 114 -20.98 -2.44 17.55
N GLU A 115 -20.72 -3.38 18.47
CA GLU A 115 -19.43 -4.08 18.56
C GLU A 115 -19.13 -4.84 17.26
N ASN A 116 -20.10 -5.63 16.77
CA ASN A 116 -19.98 -6.37 15.52
C ASN A 116 -19.75 -5.44 14.32
N ARG A 117 -20.42 -4.29 14.27
CA ARG A 117 -20.23 -3.30 13.19
C ARG A 117 -18.86 -2.61 13.28
N ILE A 118 -18.35 -2.35 14.48
CA ILE A 118 -16.98 -1.86 14.68
C ILE A 118 -15.97 -2.91 14.19
N GLU A 119 -16.21 -4.20 14.47
CA GLU A 119 -15.31 -5.28 14.06
C GLU A 119 -15.37 -5.63 12.57
N THR A 120 -16.56 -5.56 11.94
CA THR A 120 -16.79 -6.11 10.59
C THR A 120 -17.09 -5.08 9.50
N GLN A 121 -17.62 -3.89 9.85
CA GLN A 121 -18.16 -2.93 8.86
C GLN A 121 -17.48 -1.57 8.84
N ALA A 122 -16.66 -1.22 9.85
CA ALA A 122 -15.97 0.06 9.90
C ALA A 122 -14.78 0.11 8.92
N LEU A 123 -15.07 0.31 7.64
CA LEU A 123 -14.05 0.53 6.58
C LEU A 123 -13.41 1.93 6.66
N ASP A 124 -14.08 2.91 7.28
CA ASP A 124 -13.62 4.30 7.41
C ASP A 124 -13.66 4.77 8.88
N HIS A 125 -12.60 5.47 9.30
CA HIS A 125 -12.41 6.06 10.61
C HIS A 125 -13.54 7.02 11.02
N LYS A 126 -14.19 7.68 10.06
CA LYS A 126 -15.36 8.55 10.32
C LYS A 126 -16.60 7.75 10.73
N ALA A 127 -16.85 6.62 10.08
CA ALA A 127 -17.97 5.73 10.42
C ALA A 127 -17.74 5.09 11.80
N GLU A 128 -16.50 4.68 12.08
CA GLU A 128 -16.09 4.11 13.36
C GLU A 128 -16.32 5.09 14.54
N ARG A 129 -15.92 6.36 14.39
CA ARG A 129 -16.20 7.41 15.39
C ARG A 129 -17.68 7.60 15.69
N LYS A 130 -18.53 7.54 14.65
CA LYS A 130 -19.98 7.69 14.81
C LYS A 130 -20.53 6.54 15.66
N LEU A 131 -20.10 5.31 15.40
CA LEU A 131 -20.49 4.12 16.17
C LEU A 131 -20.04 4.22 17.64
N ILE A 132 -18.81 4.67 17.89
CA ILE A 132 -18.28 4.93 19.25
C ILE A 132 -19.11 5.99 19.97
N SER A 133 -19.45 7.09 19.29
CA SER A 133 -20.28 8.14 19.88
C SER A 133 -21.67 7.64 20.25
N ILE A 134 -22.28 6.79 19.40
CA ILE A 134 -23.58 6.17 19.66
C ILE A 134 -23.47 5.26 20.89
N ARG A 135 -22.44 4.42 20.99
CA ARG A 135 -22.18 3.56 22.17
C ARG A 135 -22.05 4.39 23.44
N SER A 136 -21.25 5.45 23.41
CA SER A 136 -21.02 6.31 24.59
C SER A 136 -22.30 7.01 25.07
N SER A 137 -23.14 7.49 24.15
CA SER A 137 -24.43 8.09 24.49
C SER A 137 -25.41 7.08 25.09
N LEU A 138 -25.52 5.89 24.49
CA LEU A 138 -26.36 4.79 25.03
C LEU A 138 -25.94 4.38 26.44
N LEU A 139 -24.63 4.32 26.71
CA LEU A 139 -24.11 4.03 28.05
C LEU A 139 -24.40 5.15 29.06
N LYS A 140 -24.39 6.42 28.65
CA LYS A 140 -24.66 7.58 29.52
C LYS A 140 -26.13 7.71 29.91
N GLU A 141 -27.04 7.58 28.93
CA GLU A 141 -28.49 7.63 29.18
C GLU A 141 -28.91 6.56 30.18
N ASN A 142 -28.34 5.37 30.04
CA ASN A 142 -28.67 4.26 30.90
C ASN A 142 -28.03 4.34 32.30
N GLU A 143 -26.84 4.94 32.44
CA GLU A 143 -26.23 5.14 33.76
C GLU A 143 -27.02 6.16 34.60
N LYS A 144 -27.53 7.25 33.99
CA LYS A 144 -28.41 8.21 34.67
C LYS A 144 -29.67 7.54 35.21
N TRP A 145 -30.30 6.72 34.37
CA TRP A 145 -31.53 6.01 34.71
C TRP A 145 -31.37 4.98 35.85
N LEU A 146 -30.20 4.34 35.97
CA LEU A 146 -29.93 3.39 37.06
C LEU A 146 -29.56 4.06 38.39
N GLN A 147 -28.92 5.23 38.33
CA GLN A 147 -28.55 5.97 39.53
C GLN A 147 -29.78 6.32 40.37
N ASP A 148 -30.91 6.59 39.72
CA ASP A 148 -32.20 6.90 40.35
C ASP A 148 -32.90 5.67 40.99
N ARG A 149 -32.37 4.45 40.81
CA ARG A 149 -32.98 3.18 41.26
C ARG A 149 -32.20 2.39 42.30
N ARG A 150 -31.06 2.92 42.74
CA ARG A 150 -30.09 2.23 43.60
C ARG A 150 -30.62 1.89 45.01
N ASP A 151 -31.75 2.47 45.41
CA ASP A 151 -32.20 2.49 46.81
C ASP A 151 -33.10 1.32 47.25
N SER A 152 -33.31 0.26 46.44
CA SER A 152 -34.39 -0.71 46.72
C SER A 152 -34.08 -2.22 46.63
N ASN A 153 -32.84 -2.70 46.40
CA ASN A 153 -32.60 -4.15 46.39
C ASN A 153 -31.11 -4.60 46.52
N PRO A 154 -30.77 -5.63 47.33
CA PRO A 154 -29.40 -6.15 47.45
C PRO A 154 -28.84 -6.84 46.20
N LEU A 155 -29.62 -7.65 45.47
CA LEU A 155 -29.19 -8.28 44.20
C LEU A 155 -28.96 -7.22 43.10
N MET A 156 -29.65 -6.09 43.21
CA MET A 156 -29.44 -4.93 42.34
C MET A 156 -28.08 -4.27 42.60
N VAL A 157 -27.52 -4.37 43.81
CA VAL A 157 -26.21 -3.80 44.12
C VAL A 157 -25.09 -4.49 43.34
N GLU A 158 -25.09 -5.83 43.27
CA GLU A 158 -24.12 -6.59 42.47
C GLU A 158 -24.30 -6.39 40.96
N TYR A 159 -25.55 -6.34 40.48
CA TYR A 159 -25.81 -6.04 39.07
C TYR A 159 -25.32 -4.63 38.69
N VAL A 160 -25.63 -3.63 39.51
CA VAL A 160 -25.20 -2.24 39.29
C VAL A 160 -23.68 -2.10 39.39
N SER A 161 -23.02 -2.79 40.32
CA SER A 161 -21.57 -2.73 40.48
C SER A 161 -20.84 -3.30 39.26
N LYS A 162 -21.16 -4.54 38.85
CA LYS A 162 -20.56 -5.18 37.67
C LYS A 162 -20.87 -4.39 36.39
N ARG A 163 -22.07 -3.85 36.27
CA ARG A 163 -22.45 -3.01 35.13
C ARG A 163 -21.69 -1.69 35.08
N ARG A 164 -21.47 -1.03 36.23
CA ARG A 164 -20.69 0.21 36.33
C ARG A 164 -19.22 -0.05 35.98
N GLU A 165 -18.69 -1.17 36.42
CA GLU A 165 -17.35 -1.62 36.08
C GLU A 165 -17.21 -1.85 34.56
N MET A 166 -18.14 -2.60 33.97
CA MET A 166 -18.21 -2.80 32.52
C MET A 166 -18.32 -1.48 31.75
N ALA A 167 -19.22 -0.57 32.16
CA ALA A 167 -19.39 0.73 31.53
C ALA A 167 -18.13 1.60 31.62
N ARG A 168 -17.39 1.54 32.74
CA ARG A 168 -16.10 2.22 32.91
C ARG A 168 -15.06 1.66 31.94
N LEU A 169 -14.91 0.34 31.87
CA LEU A 169 -13.94 -0.30 30.96
C LEU A 169 -14.20 0.04 29.50
N PHE A 170 -15.46 -0.02 29.05
CA PHE A 170 -15.82 0.37 27.68
C PHE A 170 -15.58 1.86 27.41
N ARG A 171 -15.87 2.75 28.37
CA ARG A 171 -15.56 4.19 28.21
C ARG A 171 -14.07 4.45 28.10
N ASP A 172 -13.25 3.76 28.88
CA ASP A 172 -11.81 3.93 28.83
C ASP A 172 -11.24 3.34 27.54
N ALA A 173 -11.76 2.20 27.08
CA ALA A 173 -11.47 1.64 25.76
C ALA A 173 -11.86 2.62 24.63
N ASP A 174 -13.04 3.25 24.71
CA ASP A 174 -13.52 4.25 23.74
C ASP A 174 -12.63 5.50 23.68
N LYS A 175 -12.14 5.98 24.84
CA LYS A 175 -11.19 7.11 24.89
C LYS A 175 -9.88 6.75 24.20
N ILE A 176 -9.35 5.54 24.46
CA ILE A 176 -8.14 5.05 23.82
C ILE A 176 -8.37 4.87 22.32
N HIS A 177 -9.53 4.35 21.95
CA HIS A 177 -9.89 4.12 20.56
C HIS A 177 -9.99 5.44 19.78
N THR A 178 -10.61 6.45 20.36
CA THR A 178 -10.68 7.80 19.77
C THR A 178 -9.28 8.38 19.56
N LYS A 179 -8.39 8.30 20.57
CA LYS A 179 -7.00 8.74 20.46
C LYS A 179 -6.22 7.98 19.39
N MET A 180 -6.47 6.67 19.26
CA MET A 180 -5.86 5.84 18.23
C MET A 180 -6.28 6.33 16.84
N ILE A 181 -7.57 6.58 16.62
CA ILE A 181 -8.07 7.08 15.34
C ILE A 181 -7.44 8.44 15.00
N ASP A 182 -7.33 9.35 15.97
CA ASP A 182 -6.67 10.65 15.77
C ASP A 182 -5.19 10.52 15.34
N LEU A 183 -4.47 9.55 15.91
CA LEU A 183 -3.09 9.27 15.51
C LEU A 183 -3.01 8.65 14.11
N VAL A 184 -3.95 7.78 13.76
CA VAL A 184 -4.01 7.18 12.41
C VAL A 184 -4.27 8.24 11.36
N GLU A 185 -5.23 9.14 11.58
CA GLU A 185 -5.50 10.25 10.65
C GLU A 185 -4.29 11.19 10.49
N LYS A 186 -3.59 11.51 11.59
CA LYS A 186 -2.35 12.29 11.54
C LYS A 186 -1.20 11.53 10.87
N GLY A 187 -1.20 10.20 10.96
CA GLY A 187 -0.20 9.33 10.35
C GLY A 187 -0.36 9.15 8.84
N GLN A 188 -1.59 9.27 8.32
CA GLN A 188 -1.88 9.08 6.89
C GLN A 188 -1.10 10.02 5.95
N PRO A 189 -1.01 11.34 6.18
CA PRO A 189 -0.16 12.21 5.36
C PRO A 189 1.34 11.88 5.50
N LEU A 190 1.79 11.40 6.68
CA LEU A 190 3.18 10.95 6.86
C LEU A 190 3.48 9.71 6.02
N HIS A 191 2.53 8.77 5.95
CA HIS A 191 2.63 7.58 5.11
C HIS A 191 2.70 7.93 3.63
N GLN A 192 1.83 8.82 3.16
CA GLN A 192 1.85 9.30 1.77
C GLN A 192 3.19 9.99 1.44
N LYS A 193 3.71 10.83 2.35
CA LYS A 193 5.01 11.47 2.18
C LYS A 193 6.15 10.46 2.13
N ARG A 194 6.14 9.45 3.00
CA ARG A 194 7.12 8.36 2.98
C ARG A 194 7.11 7.64 1.63
N GLN A 195 5.92 7.23 1.15
CA GLN A 195 5.80 6.55 -0.14
C GLN A 195 6.35 7.39 -1.30
N LYS A 196 6.09 8.70 -1.33
CA LYS A 196 6.64 9.58 -2.38
C LYS A 196 8.16 9.60 -2.35
N LEU A 197 8.75 9.82 -1.17
CA LEU A 197 10.21 9.85 -1.00
C LEU A 197 10.87 8.50 -1.32
N GLU A 198 10.24 7.38 -0.95
CA GLU A 198 10.73 6.03 -1.28
C GLU A 198 10.69 5.76 -2.79
N ARG A 199 9.64 6.21 -3.48
CA ARG A 199 9.52 6.10 -4.94
C ARG A 199 10.58 6.95 -5.64
N GLU A 200 10.75 8.20 -5.21
CA GLU A 200 11.79 9.11 -5.73
C GLU A 200 13.19 8.49 -5.56
N HIS A 201 13.52 8.01 -4.35
CA HIS A 201 14.79 7.36 -4.08
C HIS A 201 15.01 6.11 -4.95
N THR A 202 13.98 5.28 -5.09
CA THR A 202 14.05 4.07 -5.92
C THR A 202 14.29 4.41 -7.39
N GLU A 203 13.65 5.47 -7.88
CA GLU A 203 13.80 5.92 -9.26
C GLU A 203 15.20 6.49 -9.51
N ILE A 204 15.71 7.34 -8.63
CA ILE A 204 17.09 7.86 -8.71
C ILE A 204 18.10 6.73 -8.71
N ARG A 205 17.92 5.73 -7.84
CA ARG A 205 18.81 4.58 -7.77
C ARG A 205 18.79 3.74 -9.04
N LYS A 206 17.61 3.50 -9.62
CA LYS A 206 17.50 2.82 -10.94
C LYS A 206 18.18 3.60 -12.05
N GLN A 207 18.01 4.92 -12.07
CA GLN A 207 18.67 5.79 -13.05
C GLN A 207 20.18 5.78 -12.87
N LEU A 208 20.67 5.80 -11.64
CA LEU A 208 22.08 5.71 -11.30
C LEU A 208 22.67 4.37 -11.73
N ASP A 209 22.01 3.26 -11.42
CA ASP A 209 22.46 1.92 -11.80
C ASP A 209 22.53 1.77 -13.32
N ARG A 210 21.51 2.26 -14.04
CA ARG A 210 21.50 2.30 -15.50
C ARG A 210 22.60 3.22 -16.06
N ALA A 211 22.85 4.36 -15.45
CA ALA A 211 23.91 5.28 -15.89
C ALA A 211 25.30 4.66 -15.72
N LYS A 212 25.55 3.98 -14.59
CA LYS A 212 26.79 3.22 -14.34
C LYS A 212 26.95 2.05 -15.31
N GLU A 213 25.87 1.33 -15.60
CA GLU A 213 25.89 0.26 -16.60
C GLU A 213 26.24 0.83 -17.99
N LEU A 214 25.59 1.93 -18.39
CA LEU A 214 25.90 2.61 -19.66
C LEU A 214 27.34 3.12 -19.72
N GLU A 215 27.86 3.66 -18.61
CA GLU A 215 29.26 4.09 -18.51
C GLU A 215 30.22 2.93 -18.71
N SER A 216 30.01 1.80 -18.03
CA SER A 216 30.87 0.62 -18.19
C SER A 216 30.84 0.02 -19.59
N GLN A 217 29.70 0.12 -20.29
CA GLN A 217 29.56 -0.33 -21.68
C GLN A 217 30.03 0.70 -22.71
N SER A 218 30.18 1.97 -22.32
CA SER A 218 30.39 3.09 -23.25
C SER A 218 31.67 2.95 -24.07
N GLU A 219 32.77 2.50 -23.47
CA GLU A 219 34.07 2.39 -24.15
C GLU A 219 34.08 1.29 -25.20
N ALA A 220 33.58 0.11 -24.85
CA ALA A 220 33.44 -1.01 -25.78
C ALA A 220 32.47 -0.65 -26.93
N SER A 221 31.41 0.07 -26.60
CA SER A 221 30.39 0.57 -27.51
C SER A 221 30.96 1.61 -28.50
N VAL A 222 31.79 2.54 -28.06
CA VAL A 222 32.48 3.52 -28.92
C VAL A 222 33.51 2.81 -29.81
N ALA A 223 34.36 1.96 -29.23
CA ALA A 223 35.37 1.21 -29.97
C ALA A 223 34.76 0.33 -31.09
N TYR A 224 33.61 -0.29 -30.82
CA TYR A 224 32.86 -1.05 -31.81
C TYR A 224 32.46 -0.20 -33.02
N TRP A 225 31.82 0.96 -32.80
CA TRP A 225 31.39 1.81 -33.92
C TRP A 225 32.54 2.53 -34.61
N GLU A 226 33.61 2.85 -33.90
CA GLU A 226 34.84 3.33 -34.54
C GLU A 226 35.39 2.30 -35.52
N ASN A 227 35.41 1.02 -35.15
CA ASN A 227 35.84 -0.07 -36.01
C ASN A 227 34.91 -0.25 -37.21
N VAL A 228 33.59 -0.20 -37.01
CA VAL A 228 32.58 -0.25 -38.10
C VAL A 228 32.78 0.91 -39.09
N VAL A 229 33.03 2.13 -38.60
CA VAL A 229 33.25 3.29 -39.47
C VAL A 229 34.60 3.19 -40.22
N LYS A 230 35.65 2.64 -39.60
CA LYS A 230 36.99 2.51 -40.22
C LYS A 230 37.10 1.36 -41.21
N THR A 231 36.52 0.19 -40.90
CA THR A 231 36.71 -1.06 -41.66
C THR A 231 35.51 -1.44 -42.51
N GLY A 232 34.39 -0.71 -42.40
CA GLY A 232 33.15 -0.97 -43.10
C GLY A 232 32.23 -1.97 -42.39
N PHE A 233 31.00 -2.08 -42.88
CA PHE A 233 29.93 -2.87 -42.26
C PHE A 233 30.13 -4.39 -42.36
N GLU A 234 30.99 -4.85 -43.27
CA GLU A 234 31.26 -6.28 -43.51
C GLU A 234 32.27 -6.88 -42.52
N ARG A 235 33.24 -6.07 -42.02
CA ARG A 235 34.35 -6.52 -41.16
C ARG A 235 34.36 -5.89 -39.78
N GLY A 236 33.84 -4.68 -39.60
CA GLY A 236 34.02 -3.92 -38.36
C GLY A 236 33.16 -4.34 -37.17
N GLY A 237 32.17 -5.20 -37.39
CA GLY A 237 31.25 -5.66 -36.36
C GLY A 237 31.36 -7.14 -35.98
N GLY A 238 32.32 -7.89 -36.53
CA GLY A 238 32.40 -9.35 -36.42
C GLY A 238 31.35 -10.12 -37.23
N ALA A 239 30.40 -9.42 -37.86
CA ALA A 239 29.40 -9.91 -38.80
C ALA A 239 28.99 -8.79 -39.75
N ASP A 240 28.47 -9.13 -40.93
CA ASP A 240 27.97 -8.15 -41.89
C ASP A 240 26.65 -7.54 -41.41
N LEU A 241 26.71 -6.28 -40.97
CA LEU A 241 25.57 -5.53 -40.45
C LEU A 241 24.52 -5.20 -41.53
N LEU A 242 24.90 -5.24 -42.81
CA LEU A 242 24.00 -4.96 -43.93
C LEU A 242 23.42 -6.23 -44.55
N GLN A 243 23.89 -7.42 -44.15
CA GLN A 243 23.48 -8.70 -44.72
C GLN A 243 21.96 -8.88 -44.79
N ASN A 244 21.25 -8.54 -43.72
CA ASN A 244 19.77 -8.61 -43.68
C ASN A 244 19.12 -7.59 -44.62
N SER A 245 19.67 -6.37 -44.72
CA SER A 245 19.19 -5.36 -45.66
C SER A 245 19.40 -5.80 -47.10
N MET A 246 20.55 -6.42 -47.39
CA MET A 246 20.88 -6.92 -48.73
C MET A 246 19.98 -8.10 -49.10
N SER A 247 19.74 -9.02 -48.16
CA SER A 247 18.82 -10.15 -48.36
C SER A 247 17.39 -9.71 -48.66
N VAL A 248 16.89 -8.65 -48.00
CA VAL A 248 15.56 -8.10 -48.29
C VAL A 248 15.54 -7.38 -49.65
N LYS A 249 16.59 -6.61 -49.98
CA LYS A 249 16.72 -5.96 -51.30
C LYS A 249 16.77 -6.98 -52.44
N SER A 250 17.35 -8.15 -52.22
CA SER A 250 17.37 -9.25 -53.20
C SER A 250 16.07 -10.07 -53.25
N GLY A 251 14.97 -9.58 -52.64
CA GLY A 251 13.66 -10.24 -52.64
C GLY A 251 13.44 -11.29 -51.54
N GLY A 252 14.36 -11.39 -50.58
CA GLY A 252 14.24 -12.28 -49.43
C GLY A 252 13.25 -11.78 -48.37
N LEU A 253 12.74 -12.70 -47.56
CA LEU A 253 11.81 -12.39 -46.46
C LEU A 253 12.51 -11.61 -45.35
N ALA A 254 11.90 -10.50 -44.91
CA ALA A 254 12.39 -9.75 -43.76
C ALA A 254 12.45 -10.62 -42.49
N SER A 255 13.46 -10.38 -41.65
CA SER A 255 13.66 -11.09 -40.38
C SER A 255 12.44 -11.01 -39.44
N PHE A 256 11.67 -9.92 -39.52
CA PHE A 256 10.39 -9.75 -38.80
C PHE A 256 9.24 -10.59 -39.39
N ALA A 257 9.23 -10.81 -40.70
CA ALA A 257 8.20 -11.61 -41.38
C ALA A 257 8.34 -13.12 -41.10
N ARG A 258 9.55 -13.61 -40.80
CA ARG A 258 9.78 -15.02 -40.40
C ARG A 258 9.02 -15.45 -39.13
N LYS A 259 8.63 -14.51 -38.26
CA LYS A 259 7.91 -14.83 -37.01
C LYS A 259 6.42 -15.12 -37.21
N SER A 260 5.78 -14.68 -38.29
CA SER A 260 4.36 -14.99 -38.55
C SER A 260 4.17 -16.42 -39.06
N ALA A 261 5.09 -16.92 -39.90
CA ALA A 261 5.02 -18.28 -40.46
C ALA A 261 5.16 -19.38 -39.39
N LYS A 262 6.04 -19.20 -38.39
CA LYS A 262 6.18 -20.16 -37.27
C LYS A 262 4.96 -20.18 -36.34
N LYS A 263 4.23 -19.07 -36.22
CA LYS A 263 3.02 -19.02 -35.38
C LYS A 263 1.83 -19.71 -36.04
N ALA A 264 1.80 -19.78 -37.37
CA ALA A 264 0.81 -20.56 -38.12
C ALA A 264 1.08 -22.07 -38.05
N SER A 265 2.34 -22.51 -38.12
CA SER A 265 2.70 -23.95 -38.07
C SER A 265 2.53 -24.59 -36.68
N LEU A 266 2.56 -23.80 -35.60
CA LEU A 266 2.36 -24.27 -34.23
C LEU A 266 0.89 -24.30 -33.79
N LYS A 267 -0.01 -23.66 -34.55
CA LYS A 267 -1.45 -23.62 -34.22
C LYS A 267 -2.27 -24.73 -34.89
N GLY A 268 -1.67 -25.52 -35.78
CA GLY A 268 -2.33 -26.62 -36.49
C GLY A 268 -1.93 -28.02 -36.02
N ARG A 269 -1.35 -28.18 -34.82
CA ARG A 269 -0.78 -29.46 -34.38
C ARG A 269 -1.08 -29.79 -32.91
N GLY A 270 -2.28 -29.40 -32.45
CA GLY A 270 -2.73 -29.63 -31.09
C GLY A 270 -4.25 -29.51 -31.00
N GLU A 271 -4.94 -30.35 -31.76
CA GLU A 271 -6.36 -30.70 -31.63
C GLU A 271 -6.52 -31.93 -32.54
N ASP A 272 -6.13 -33.10 -32.02
CA ASP A 272 -6.71 -34.41 -32.31
C ASP A 272 -6.05 -35.43 -31.35
N GLU A 273 -6.91 -36.16 -30.64
CA GLU A 273 -6.73 -37.14 -29.54
C GLU A 273 -6.64 -36.61 -28.09
#